data_AF-A0A2W2BH99-F1
#
_entry.id   AF-A0A2W2BH99-F1
#
_cell.length_a   1.000
_cell.length_b   1.000
_cell.length_c   1.000
_cell.angle_alpha   90.00
_cell.angle_beta   90.00
_cell.angle_gamma   90.00
#
_symmetry.space_group_name_H-M   'P 1'
#
loop_
_entity.id
_entity.type
_entity.pdbx_description
1 polymer ?
#
loop_
_entity_poly.entity_id
_entity_poly.type
_entity_poly.pdbx_seq_one_letter_code
_entity_poly.pdbx_strand_id
1 'polypeptide(L)'
;MLPTMYRHVTDTGVTINYRQFDAEGLDPLRNTKSNIRRRNGRHEVKLDPYNPVKAWVADPKGGWIECTVRNEDALFYPHLEDNDFDLNDAETDRSDVAAVTAALAGAPLHTAIESTPNLPSTDPTDPIDSSDDDDDDVIYVLD
;
A
#
# COMPACT_ATOMS: atom_id res chain seq x y z
N MET A 1 23.31 1.45 12.45
CA MET A 1 22.62 1.07 13.71
C MET A 1 21.25 1.73 13.68
N LEU A 2 20.17 0.99 13.91
CA LEU A 2 18.82 1.57 13.91
C LEU A 2 18.62 2.45 15.16
N PRO A 3 17.87 3.56 15.07
CA PRO A 3 17.49 4.36 16.23
C PRO A 3 16.72 3.51 17.25
N THR A 4 17.25 3.43 18.46
CA THR A 4 16.63 2.74 19.59
C THR A 4 15.84 3.72 20.45
N MET A 5 14.57 3.39 20.73
CA MET A 5 13.69 4.10 21.65
C MET A 5 13.21 3.15 22.76
N TYR A 6 12.76 3.71 23.88
CA TYR A 6 12.22 2.93 25.00
C TYR A 6 10.78 3.33 25.27
N ARG A 7 9.83 2.41 25.05
CA ARG A 7 8.39 2.66 25.18
C ARG A 7 7.69 1.60 26.03
N HIS A 8 6.54 1.96 26.57
CA HIS A 8 5.63 1.00 27.18
C HIS A 8 4.81 0.32 26.08
N VAL A 9 4.62 -0.98 26.22
CA VAL A 9 3.66 -1.73 25.40
C VAL A 9 2.32 -1.60 26.10
N THR A 10 1.40 -0.87 25.49
CA THR A 10 0.03 -0.69 25.97
C THR A 10 -0.85 -1.83 25.47
N ASP A 11 -2.11 -1.85 25.90
CA ASP A 11 -3.12 -2.80 25.41
C ASP A 11 -3.28 -2.75 23.88
N THR A 12 -3.13 -1.58 23.27
CA THR A 12 -3.26 -1.40 21.82
C THR A 12 -1.92 -1.46 21.09
N GLY A 13 -0.82 -1.78 21.79
CA GLY A 13 0.52 -1.90 21.21
C GLY A 13 1.44 -0.76 21.60
N VAL A 14 2.33 -0.33 20.69
CA VAL A 14 3.38 0.66 20.97
C VAL A 14 3.17 1.94 20.16
N THR A 15 3.17 3.09 20.83
CA THR A 15 3.05 4.40 20.17
C THR A 15 4.41 5.10 20.05
N ILE A 16 4.81 5.46 18.82
CA ILE A 16 6.04 6.20 18.50
C ILE A 16 5.76 7.27 17.46
N ASN A 17 6.08 8.54 17.76
CA ASN A 17 5.91 9.67 16.82
C ASN A 17 4.50 9.69 16.18
N TYR A 18 3.46 9.57 17.00
CA TYR A 18 2.05 9.53 16.60
C TYR A 18 1.60 8.29 15.81
N ARG A 19 2.51 7.33 15.55
CA ARG A 19 2.18 6.04 14.93
C ARG A 19 1.94 5.00 15.99
N GLN A 20 0.92 4.18 15.77
CA GLN A 20 0.62 3.02 16.59
C GLN A 20 1.09 1.76 15.87
N PHE A 21 1.94 0.98 16.52
CA PHE A 21 2.46 -0.29 16.02
C PHE A 21 1.84 -1.44 16.80
N ASP A 22 1.43 -2.48 16.08
CA ASP A 22 0.80 -3.67 16.64
C ASP A 22 1.31 -4.94 15.97
N ALA A 23 1.24 -6.05 16.71
CA ALA A 23 1.54 -7.40 16.22
C ALA A 23 0.97 -8.44 17.19
N GLU A 24 0.60 -9.62 16.66
CA GLU A 24 0.14 -10.74 17.48
C GLU A 24 1.21 -11.20 18.49
N GLY A 25 2.48 -11.17 18.09
CA GLY A 25 3.60 -11.51 18.99
C GLY A 25 3.78 -10.56 20.18
N LEU A 26 3.09 -9.42 20.19
CA LEU A 26 3.19 -8.40 21.22
C LEU A 26 2.23 -8.65 22.40
N ASP A 27 1.21 -9.49 22.22
CA ASP A 27 0.20 -9.86 23.21
C ASP A 27 0.76 -10.21 24.60
N PRO A 28 1.77 -11.11 24.73
CA PRO A 28 2.34 -11.43 26.04
C PRO A 28 3.12 -10.27 26.69
N LEU A 29 3.44 -9.21 25.92
CA LEU A 29 4.19 -8.05 26.40
C LEU A 29 3.27 -6.87 26.74
N ARG A 30 1.98 -6.92 26.38
CA ARG A 30 0.99 -5.89 26.67
C ARG A 30 0.89 -5.67 28.18
N ASN A 31 0.90 -4.39 28.58
CA ASN A 31 0.83 -3.94 29.97
C ASN A 31 1.90 -4.54 30.90
N THR A 32 2.94 -5.16 30.34
CA THR A 32 3.99 -5.83 31.10
C THR A 32 5.24 -4.97 31.13
N LYS A 33 5.91 -4.93 32.29
CA LYS A 33 7.19 -4.22 32.46
C LYS A 33 8.34 -5.06 31.91
N SER A 34 9.22 -4.45 31.14
CA SER A 34 10.47 -5.08 30.72
C SER A 34 11.41 -5.32 31.91
N ASN A 35 12.38 -6.21 31.73
CA ASN A 35 13.40 -6.50 32.74
C ASN A 35 14.42 -5.34 32.93
N ILE A 36 14.30 -4.27 32.14
CA ILE A 36 15.23 -3.13 32.15
C ILE A 36 14.79 -2.11 33.22
N ARG A 37 15.19 -2.35 34.47
CA ARG A 37 14.88 -1.44 35.60
C ARG A 37 15.39 -0.01 35.37
N ARG A 38 16.54 0.16 34.71
CA ARG A 38 17.14 1.48 34.40
C ARG A 38 16.29 2.35 33.46
N ARG A 39 15.31 1.75 32.78
CA ARG A 39 14.39 2.44 31.84
C ARG A 39 12.94 2.36 32.32
N ASN A 40 12.70 2.23 33.63
CA ASN A 40 11.38 2.11 34.24
C ASN A 40 10.55 0.94 33.69
N GLY A 41 11.21 -0.16 33.28
CA GLY A 41 10.52 -1.31 32.71
C GLY A 41 9.92 -1.05 31.32
N ARG A 42 10.49 -0.12 30.55
CA ARG A 42 10.13 0.11 29.14
C ARG A 42 10.83 -0.88 28.24
N HIS A 43 10.15 -1.32 27.18
CA HIS A 43 10.69 -2.22 26.17
C HIS A 43 11.55 -1.45 25.18
N GLU A 44 12.62 -2.10 24.71
CA GLU A 44 13.47 -1.55 23.66
C GLU A 44 12.75 -1.70 22.32
N VAL A 45 12.67 -0.61 21.57
CA VAL A 45 12.03 -0.56 20.27
C VAL A 45 12.98 0.06 19.27
N LYS A 46 13.19 -0.61 18.14
CA LYS A 46 13.98 -0.12 17.02
C LYS A 46 13.05 0.28 15.89
N LEU A 47 13.30 1.44 15.31
CA LEU A 47 12.56 1.94 14.16
C LEU A 47 13.45 1.91 12.93
N ASP A 48 12.92 1.51 11.77
CA ASP A 48 13.62 1.70 10.50
C ASP A 48 13.45 3.17 10.05
N PRO A 49 14.52 3.96 9.90
CA PRO A 49 14.40 5.30 9.35
C PRO A 49 13.96 5.31 7.88
N TYR A 50 14.19 4.21 7.15
CA TYR A 50 13.80 4.09 5.74
C TYR A 50 12.42 3.47 5.55
N ASN A 51 11.88 2.79 6.58
CA ASN A 51 10.56 2.16 6.52
C ASN A 51 9.72 2.52 7.75
N PRO A 52 8.89 3.58 7.68
CA PRO A 52 8.08 4.04 8.82
C PRO A 52 6.92 3.09 9.18
N VAL A 53 6.64 2.09 8.34
CA VAL A 53 5.58 1.09 8.55
C VAL A 53 6.02 0.00 9.53
N LYS A 54 7.33 -0.21 9.70
CA LYS A 54 7.88 -1.32 10.48
C LYS A 54 8.66 -0.87 11.70
N ALA A 55 8.45 -1.56 12.81
CA ALA A 55 9.21 -1.41 14.03
C ALA A 55 9.56 -2.79 14.61
N TRP A 56 10.61 -2.87 15.43
CA TRP A 56 11.00 -4.10 16.12
C TRP A 56 11.04 -3.88 17.62
N VAL A 57 10.28 -4.68 18.35
CA VAL A 57 10.25 -4.68 19.82
C VAL A 57 11.12 -5.83 20.33
N ALA A 58 11.96 -5.57 21.32
CA ALA A 58 12.78 -6.61 21.94
C ALA A 58 11.91 -7.55 22.80
N ASP A 59 12.00 -8.85 22.55
CA ASP A 59 11.35 -9.87 23.38
C ASP A 59 12.20 -10.15 24.64
N PRO A 60 11.62 -10.16 25.86
CA PRO A 60 12.31 -10.61 27.08
C PRO A 60 12.86 -12.04 27.02
N LYS A 61 12.34 -12.93 26.17
CA LYS A 61 12.87 -14.28 25.94
C LYS A 61 14.09 -14.33 25.00
N GLY A 62 14.45 -13.18 24.43
CA GLY A 62 15.49 -13.05 23.42
C GLY A 62 14.90 -13.10 22.02
N GLY A 63 15.24 -12.12 21.20
CA GLY A 63 14.72 -11.97 19.85
C GLY A 63 14.13 -10.59 19.60
N TRP A 64 13.57 -10.41 18.41
CA TRP A 64 12.90 -9.19 17.97
C TRP A 64 11.53 -9.57 17.40
N ILE A 65 10.50 -8.92 17.88
CA ILE A 65 9.13 -9.03 17.38
C ILE A 65 8.97 -7.91 16.35
N GLU A 66 8.71 -8.28 15.09
CA GLU A 66 8.35 -7.34 14.04
C GLU A 66 6.91 -6.86 14.27
N CYS A 67 6.72 -5.54 14.26
CA CYS A 67 5.43 -4.90 14.39
C CYS A 67 5.19 -4.00 13.19
N THR A 68 3.96 -4.04 12.67
CA THR A 68 3.52 -3.16 11.59
C THR A 68 2.69 -2.02 12.16
N VAL A 69 2.68 -0.89 11.45
CA VAL A 69 1.78 0.21 11.79
C VAL A 69 0.32 -0.26 11.66
N ARG A 70 -0.52 0.16 12.60
CA ARG A 70 -1.94 -0.21 12.61
C ARG A 70 -2.74 0.56 11.56
N ASN A 71 -2.38 1.82 11.34
CA ASN A 71 -2.97 2.66 10.32
C ASN A 71 -1.83 3.16 9.40
N GLU A 72 -1.75 2.56 8.21
CA GLU A 72 -0.79 2.93 7.18
C GLU A 72 -1.23 4.16 6.38
N ASP A 73 -2.54 4.35 6.19
CA ASP A 73 -3.10 5.51 5.49
C ASP A 73 -2.76 6.84 6.19
N ALA A 74 -2.72 6.83 7.52
CA ALA A 74 -2.30 7.98 8.33
C ALA A 74 -0.85 8.43 8.03
N LEU A 75 -0.02 7.59 7.38
CA LEU A 75 1.32 7.99 6.92
C LEU A 75 1.28 8.85 5.67
N PHE A 76 0.34 8.58 4.76
CA PHE A 76 0.24 9.24 3.47
C PHE A 76 -0.76 10.41 3.50
N TYR A 77 -1.75 10.34 4.38
CA TYR A 77 -2.83 11.31 4.49
C TYR A 77 -2.99 11.82 5.93
N PRO A 78 -2.02 12.58 6.46
CA PRO A 78 -2.05 13.04 7.85
C PRO A 78 -3.19 14.03 8.16
N HIS A 79 -3.87 14.56 7.14
CA HIS A 79 -5.00 15.49 7.28
C HIS A 79 -6.36 14.78 7.31
N LEU A 80 -6.41 13.47 7.05
CA LEU A 80 -7.56 12.66 7.39
C LEU A 80 -7.52 12.45 8.90
N GLU A 81 -8.00 13.45 9.64
CA GLU A 81 -8.05 13.43 11.11
C GLU A 81 -8.97 12.32 11.65
N ASP A 82 -9.82 11.75 10.80
CA ASP A 82 -10.76 10.70 11.14
C ASP A 82 -10.42 9.40 10.38
N ASN A 83 -10.14 8.34 11.15
CA ASN A 83 -10.03 6.96 10.66
C ASN A 83 -11.35 6.42 10.03
N ASP A 84 -12.42 7.23 10.04
CA ASP A 84 -13.71 6.92 9.43
C ASP A 84 -13.78 7.32 7.94
N PHE A 85 -12.75 7.99 7.40
CA PHE A 85 -12.68 8.28 5.96
C PHE A 85 -12.14 7.07 5.21
N ASP A 86 -13.03 6.13 4.89
CA ASP A 86 -12.71 5.06 3.95
C ASP A 86 -12.51 5.68 2.55
N LEU A 87 -11.30 5.56 1.99
CA LEU A 87 -11.01 6.05 0.65
C LEU A 87 -11.89 5.38 -0.42
N ASN A 88 -12.45 4.21 -0.14
CA ASN A 88 -13.42 3.57 -1.01
C ASN A 88 -14.77 4.30 -1.02
N ASP A 89 -15.14 4.99 0.06
CA ASP A 89 -16.40 5.73 0.16
C ASP A 89 -16.29 7.15 -0.44
N ALA A 90 -15.07 7.68 -0.52
CA ALA A 90 -14.80 9.00 -1.09
C ALA A 90 -15.23 9.15 -2.56
N GLU A 91 -15.23 8.07 -3.35
CA GLU A 91 -15.71 8.07 -4.73
C GLU A 91 -17.23 8.14 -4.79
N THR A 92 -17.91 7.36 -3.95
CA THR A 92 -19.37 7.39 -3.77
C THR A 92 -19.82 8.78 -3.35
N ASP A 93 -19.20 9.35 -2.31
CA ASP A 93 -19.54 10.68 -1.78
C ASP A 93 -19.38 11.79 -2.83
N ARG A 94 -18.30 11.76 -3.62
CA ARG A 94 -18.09 12.75 -4.70
C ARG A 94 -19.15 12.63 -5.78
N SER A 95 -19.54 11.41 -6.12
CA SER A 95 -20.58 11.17 -7.13
C SER A 95 -21.96 11.68 -6.67
N ASP A 96 -22.29 11.50 -5.39
CA ASP A 96 -23.54 11.98 -4.79
C ASP A 96 -23.58 13.50 -4.71
N VAL A 97 -22.49 14.14 -4.27
CA VAL A 97 -22.37 15.61 -4.25
C VAL A 97 -22.48 16.18 -5.66
N ALA A 98 -21.85 15.54 -6.65
CA ALA A 98 -21.96 15.96 -8.06
C ALA A 98 -23.40 15.85 -8.56
N ALA A 99 -24.12 14.77 -8.23
CA ALA A 99 -25.51 14.57 -8.59
C ALA A 99 -26.44 15.63 -7.96
N VAL A 100 -26.28 15.89 -6.67
CA VAL A 100 -27.06 16.92 -5.95
C VAL A 100 -26.78 18.31 -6.51
N THR A 101 -25.50 18.62 -6.76
CA THR A 101 -25.10 19.93 -7.31
C THR A 101 -25.60 20.12 -8.74
N ALA A 102 -25.55 19.08 -9.57
CA ALA A 102 -26.08 19.09 -10.93
C ALA A 102 -27.61 19.30 -10.95
N ALA A 103 -28.35 18.58 -10.11
CA ALA A 103 -29.79 18.74 -9.96
C ALA A 103 -30.18 20.15 -9.49
N LEU A 104 -29.41 20.72 -8.56
CA LEU A 104 -29.63 22.06 -8.03
C LEU A 104 -29.29 23.16 -9.05
N ALA A 105 -28.18 23.02 -9.76
CA ALA A 105 -27.71 23.99 -10.75
C ALA A 105 -28.43 23.87 -12.11
N GLY A 106 -29.20 22.80 -12.31
CA GLY A 106 -29.82 22.46 -13.61
C GLY A 106 -28.79 22.08 -14.68
N ALA A 107 -27.57 21.75 -14.28
CA ALA A 107 -26.51 21.33 -15.19
C ALA A 107 -26.62 19.81 -15.43
N PRO A 108 -26.47 19.34 -16.68
CA PRO A 108 -26.45 17.90 -16.93
C PRO A 108 -25.21 17.25 -16.28
N LEU A 109 -25.39 16.09 -15.65
CA LEU A 109 -24.28 15.27 -15.17
C LEU A 109 -23.49 14.77 -16.40
N HIS A 110 -22.17 14.90 -16.40
CA HIS A 110 -21.38 14.34 -17.48
C HIS A 110 -21.42 12.81 -17.37
N THR A 111 -21.90 12.12 -18.40
CA THR A 111 -21.73 10.66 -18.49
C THR A 111 -20.24 10.37 -18.62
N ALA A 112 -19.72 9.48 -17.77
CA ALA A 112 -18.36 8.99 -17.90
C ALA A 112 -18.14 8.53 -19.35
N ILE A 113 -17.09 9.04 -20.00
CA ILE A 113 -16.58 8.44 -21.23
C ILE A 113 -16.09 7.06 -20.78
N GLU A 114 -16.68 5.98 -21.30
CA GLU A 114 -16.20 4.62 -21.07
C GLU A 114 -14.69 4.60 -21.32
N SER A 115 -13.94 4.51 -20.22
CA SER A 115 -12.50 4.37 -20.27
C SER A 115 -12.20 2.90 -20.53
N THR A 116 -12.69 2.37 -21.65
CA THR A 116 -11.92 1.37 -22.36
C THR A 116 -10.89 2.17 -23.14
N PRO A 117 -9.64 2.31 -22.67
CA PRO A 117 -8.60 2.64 -23.62
C PRO A 117 -8.71 1.52 -24.66
N ASN A 118 -8.98 1.91 -25.90
CA ASN A 118 -8.85 1.01 -27.03
C ASN A 118 -7.35 0.73 -27.17
N LEU A 119 -6.82 -0.08 -26.26
CA LEU A 119 -5.48 -0.63 -26.35
C LEU A 119 -5.50 -1.45 -27.63
N PRO A 120 -4.59 -1.21 -28.59
CA PRO A 120 -4.43 -2.18 -29.66
C PRO A 120 -4.18 -3.53 -29.00
N SER A 121 -4.99 -4.53 -29.32
CA SER A 121 -4.81 -5.89 -28.85
C SER A 121 -3.39 -6.32 -29.22
N THR A 122 -2.50 -6.45 -28.24
CA THR A 122 -1.26 -7.20 -28.41
C THR A 122 -1.63 -8.68 -28.38
N ASP A 123 -2.34 -9.12 -29.41
CA ASP A 123 -2.46 -10.53 -29.73
C ASP A 123 -1.15 -10.91 -30.44
N PRO A 124 -0.33 -11.83 -29.92
CA PRO A 124 0.94 -12.22 -30.53
C PRO A 124 0.72 -13.21 -31.69
N THR A 125 -0.33 -13.00 -32.49
CA THR A 125 -0.73 -13.92 -33.55
C THR A 125 -1.03 -13.15 -34.84
N ASP A 126 -0.02 -12.44 -35.35
CA ASP A 126 0.10 -12.28 -36.79
C ASP A 126 1.40 -12.94 -37.22
N PRO A 127 1.35 -13.97 -38.10
CA PRO A 127 2.55 -14.49 -38.71
C PRO A 127 3.19 -13.35 -39.50
N ILE A 128 4.48 -13.20 -39.30
CA ILE A 128 5.36 -12.41 -40.15
C ILE A 128 5.16 -12.98 -41.55
N ASP A 129 4.42 -12.25 -42.40
CA ASP A 129 4.36 -12.52 -43.84
C ASP A 129 5.72 -12.13 -44.41
N SER A 130 6.70 -12.99 -44.17
CA SER A 130 7.88 -13.08 -45.00
C SER A 130 7.43 -13.74 -46.29
N SER A 131 6.92 -12.93 -47.22
CA SER A 131 6.84 -13.29 -48.63
C SER A 131 8.29 -13.41 -49.15
N ASP A 132 8.89 -14.56 -48.85
CA ASP A 132 10.10 -15.06 -49.46
C ASP A 132 9.69 -15.52 -50.87
N ASP A 133 9.87 -14.60 -51.81
CA ASP A 133 9.62 -14.78 -53.23
C ASP A 133 10.72 -15.69 -53.82
N ASP A 134 10.67 -16.98 -53.47
CA ASP A 134 11.40 -18.05 -54.15
C ASP A 134 10.49 -18.65 -55.24
N ASP A 135 10.32 -17.91 -56.33
CA ASP A 135 9.82 -18.47 -57.59
C ASP A 135 10.99 -19.17 -58.32
N ASP A 136 11.19 -20.45 -58.00
CA ASP A 136 11.96 -21.40 -58.81
C ASP A 136 11.16 -21.78 -60.07
N ASP A 137 11.19 -20.93 -61.11
CA ASP A 137 10.81 -21.32 -62.47
C ASP A 137 12.07 -21.60 -63.32
N VAL A 138 12.49 -22.86 -63.30
CA VAL A 138 13.53 -23.39 -64.19
C VAL A 138 12.98 -23.54 -65.61
N ILE A 139 13.27 -22.57 -66.48
CA ILE A 139 13.11 -22.72 -67.94
C ILE A 139 14.43 -23.22 -68.53
N TYR A 140 14.45 -24.47 -69.01
CA TYR A 140 15.47 -24.98 -69.92
C TYR A 140 15.16 -24.55 -71.36
N VAL A 141 15.98 -23.68 -71.98
CA VAL A 141 16.24 -23.74 -73.45
C VAL A 141 17.63 -23.19 -73.79
N LEU A 142 18.30 -23.92 -74.67
CA LEU A 142 19.65 -23.79 -75.22
C LEU A 142 19.85 -22.57 -76.14
N ASP A 143 21.06 -22.00 -76.14
CA ASP A 143 21.86 -21.68 -77.35
C ASP A 143 23.35 -21.88 -77.06
#